data_AF-A0A9E3PGN2-F1
#
_entry.id   AF-A0A9E3PGN2-F1
#
_cell.length_a   1.000
_cell.length_b   1.000
_cell.length_c   1.000
_cell.angle_alpha   90.00
_cell.angle_beta   90.00
_cell.angle_gamma   90.00
#
_symmetry.space_group_name_H-M   'P 1'
#
loop_
_entity.id
_entity.type
_entity.pdbx_description
1 polymer ?
#
loop_
_entity_poly.entity_id
_entity_poly.type
_entity_poly.pdbx_seq_one_letter_code
_entity_poly.pdbx_strand_id
1 'polypeptide(L)'
;MEFFLAWIVCAFICAFVASSKGRSFVGWFLLGLLLPIVSLLALIAVPSLRAPAYIEKEQRQAARDSKKCPECAEIVRRDAKVCRFCGHRFDPERLIYSDGIIAKKSYKGISYTLYDDRHVEADVNDRLMKWPNTTAFKGYIDTIR
;
A
#
# COMPACT_ATOMS: atom_id res chain seq x y z
N MET A 1 16.60 -55.78 -15.03
CA MET A 1 15.59 -54.70 -15.17
C MET A 1 15.49 -53.84 -13.92
N GLU A 2 15.57 -54.41 -12.72
CA GLU A 2 15.39 -53.68 -11.45
C GLU A 2 16.44 -52.60 -11.18
N PHE A 3 17.72 -52.84 -11.51
CA PHE A 3 18.79 -51.84 -11.33
C PHE A 3 18.59 -50.55 -12.15
N PHE A 4 18.10 -50.69 -13.38
CA PHE A 4 17.83 -49.54 -14.26
C PHE A 4 16.63 -48.73 -13.75
N LEU A 5 15.63 -49.43 -13.20
CA LEU A 5 14.45 -48.83 -12.61
C LEU A 5 14.80 -48.05 -11.33
N ALA A 6 15.60 -48.66 -10.44
CA ALA A 6 16.11 -48.01 -9.23
C ALA A 6 16.93 -46.75 -9.55
N TRP A 7 17.73 -46.79 -10.62
CA TRP A 7 18.55 -45.66 -11.05
C TRP A 7 17.71 -44.46 -11.51
N ILE A 8 16.68 -44.71 -12.33
CA ILE A 8 15.74 -43.67 -12.80
C ILE A 8 14.97 -43.05 -11.63
N VAL A 9 14.51 -43.89 -10.68
CA VAL A 9 13.79 -43.41 -9.49
C VAL A 9 14.68 -42.48 -8.65
N CYS A 10 15.95 -42.83 -8.44
CA CYS A 10 16.90 -41.96 -7.75
C CYS A 10 17.13 -40.62 -8.46
N ALA A 11 17.22 -40.62 -9.79
CA ALA A 11 17.36 -39.37 -10.57
C ALA A 11 16.11 -38.47 -10.42
N PHE A 12 14.92 -39.07 -10.42
CA PHE A 12 13.66 -38.35 -10.19
C PHE A 12 13.56 -37.74 -8.79
N ILE A 13 13.98 -38.47 -7.75
CA ILE A 13 13.99 -37.97 -6.38
C ILE A 13 14.92 -36.76 -6.27
N CYS A 14 16.12 -36.82 -6.85
CA CYS A 14 17.05 -35.71 -6.88
C CYS A 14 16.44 -34.47 -7.57
N ALA A 15 15.79 -34.66 -8.72
CA ALA A 15 15.12 -33.59 -9.46
C ALA A 15 13.96 -32.96 -8.68
N PHE A 16 13.17 -33.78 -8.00
CA PHE A 16 12.03 -33.32 -7.21
C PHE A 16 12.48 -32.48 -6.00
N VAL A 17 13.50 -32.94 -5.28
CA VAL A 17 14.08 -32.19 -4.14
C VAL A 17 14.79 -30.92 -4.62
N ALA A 18 15.44 -30.93 -5.78
CA ALA A 18 16.01 -29.70 -6.35
C ALA A 18 14.92 -28.68 -6.74
N SER A 19 13.80 -29.14 -7.30
CA SER A 19 12.65 -28.30 -7.64
C SER A 19 11.99 -27.70 -6.39
N SER A 20 11.91 -28.47 -5.30
CA SER A 20 11.44 -27.96 -4.00
C SER A 20 12.36 -26.90 -3.40
N LYS A 21 13.63 -26.85 -3.81
CA LYS A 21 14.59 -25.77 -3.48
C LYS A 21 14.56 -24.59 -4.46
N GLY A 22 13.70 -24.61 -5.47
CA GLY A 22 13.57 -23.55 -6.48
C GLY A 22 14.63 -23.61 -7.58
N ARG A 23 15.25 -24.78 -7.80
CA ARG A 23 16.19 -25.01 -8.91
C ARG A 23 15.50 -25.71 -10.08
N SER A 24 16.13 -25.70 -11.26
CA SER A 24 15.59 -26.30 -12.49
C SER A 24 15.43 -27.81 -12.40
N PHE A 25 14.20 -28.32 -12.48
CA PHE A 25 13.89 -29.75 -12.43
C PHE A 25 14.67 -30.58 -13.47
N VAL A 26 14.64 -30.18 -14.75
CA VAL A 26 15.26 -30.92 -15.86
C VAL A 26 16.79 -31.01 -15.72
N GLY A 27 17.45 -29.91 -15.34
CA GLY A 27 18.90 -29.90 -15.17
C GLY A 27 19.39 -30.85 -14.07
N TRP A 28 18.68 -30.89 -12.94
CA TRP A 28 19.01 -31.79 -11.83
C TRP A 28 18.63 -33.24 -12.10
N PHE A 29 17.59 -33.48 -12.91
CA PHE A 29 17.26 -34.82 -13.39
C PHE A 29 18.38 -35.39 -14.28
N LEU A 30 18.87 -34.62 -15.26
CA LEU A 30 19.96 -35.05 -16.14
C LEU A 30 21.27 -35.29 -15.37
N LEU A 31 21.56 -34.42 -14.37
CA LEU A 31 22.70 -34.60 -13.48
C LEU A 31 22.57 -35.86 -12.61
N GLY A 32 21.39 -36.14 -12.06
CA GLY A 32 21.12 -37.35 -11.29
C GLY A 32 21.15 -38.62 -12.14
N LEU A 33 20.78 -38.52 -13.41
CA LEU A 33 20.83 -39.62 -14.37
C LEU A 33 22.27 -39.94 -14.80
N LEU A 34 23.12 -38.93 -15.02
CA LEU A 34 24.51 -39.13 -15.43
C LEU A 34 25.46 -39.43 -14.25
N LEU A 35 25.28 -38.74 -13.12
CA LEU A 35 26.19 -38.74 -11.97
C LEU A 35 25.40 -38.70 -10.65
N PRO A 36 24.77 -39.81 -10.24
CA PRO A 36 23.85 -39.83 -9.09
C PRO A 36 24.49 -39.40 -7.76
N ILE A 37 25.73 -39.83 -7.50
CA ILE A 37 26.46 -39.49 -6.26
C ILE A 37 26.84 -38.01 -6.23
N VAL A 38 27.33 -37.48 -7.36
CA VAL A 38 27.74 -36.06 -7.48
C VAL A 38 26.53 -35.14 -7.35
N SER A 39 25.41 -35.53 -7.98
CA SER A 39 24.13 -34.83 -7.87
C SER A 39 23.65 -34.75 -6.41
N LEU A 40 23.72 -35.84 -5.66
CA LEU A 40 23.36 -35.85 -4.24
C LEU A 40 24.23 -34.93 -3.39
N LEU A 41 25.56 -34.98 -3.56
CA LEU A 41 26.49 -34.11 -2.84
C LEU A 41 26.25 -32.63 -3.15
N ALA A 42 26.05 -32.29 -4.43
CA ALA A 42 25.75 -30.93 -4.84
C ALA A 42 24.41 -30.44 -4.26
N LEU A 43 23.40 -31.30 -4.20
CA LEU A 43 22.08 -30.95 -3.64
C LEU A 43 22.14 -30.63 -2.15
N ILE A 44 23.03 -31.27 -1.39
CA ILE A 44 23.26 -31.00 0.04
C ILE A 44 24.03 -29.69 0.23
N ALA A 45 25.08 -29.47 -0.58
CA ALA A 45 25.93 -28.29 -0.48
C ALA A 45 25.22 -26.99 -0.88
N VAL A 46 24.23 -27.07 -1.78
CA VAL A 46 23.57 -25.87 -2.34
C VAL A 46 22.34 -25.44 -1.50
N PRO A 47 22.30 -24.17 -1.06
CA PRO A 47 21.13 -23.61 -0.36
C PRO A 47 19.94 -23.40 -1.29
N SER A 48 18.73 -23.36 -0.73
CA SER A 48 17.52 -23.10 -1.52
C SER A 48 17.53 -21.69 -2.10
N LEU A 49 17.16 -21.56 -3.37
CA LEU A 49 16.98 -20.27 -4.05
C LEU A 49 15.63 -19.61 -3.74
N ARG A 50 14.70 -20.35 -3.14
CA ARG A 50 13.41 -19.77 -2.73
C ARG A 50 13.68 -18.68 -1.70
N ALA A 51 13.45 -17.44 -2.09
CA ALA A 51 13.36 -16.35 -1.15
C ALA A 51 12.34 -16.76 -0.08
N PRO A 52 12.71 -16.70 1.21
CA PRO A 52 11.82 -17.16 2.25
C PRO A 52 10.54 -16.31 2.23
N ALA A 53 9.39 -16.95 2.41
CA ALA A 53 8.06 -16.35 2.23
C ALA A 53 7.82 -15.09 3.09
N TYR A 54 8.61 -14.84 4.12
CA TYR A 54 8.55 -13.60 4.90
C TYR A 54 9.04 -12.39 4.11
N ILE A 55 10.09 -12.53 3.27
CA ILE A 55 10.62 -11.43 2.45
C ILE A 55 9.59 -10.98 1.43
N GLU A 56 8.87 -11.92 0.81
CA GLU A 56 7.86 -11.60 -0.20
C GLU A 56 6.64 -10.89 0.40
N LYS A 57 6.28 -11.24 1.64
CA LYS A 57 5.24 -10.54 2.41
C LYS A 57 5.70 -9.13 2.81
N GLU A 58 6.93 -9.01 3.29
CA GLU A 58 7.51 -7.72 3.70
C GLU A 58 7.64 -6.76 2.50
N GLN A 59 8.09 -7.25 1.34
CA GLN A 59 8.15 -6.47 0.11
C GLN A 59 6.77 -6.01 -0.37
N ARG A 60 5.76 -6.90 -0.33
CA ARG A 60 4.38 -6.52 -0.63
C ARG A 60 3.83 -5.50 0.35
N GLN A 61 4.21 -5.58 1.61
CA GLN A 61 3.79 -4.65 2.64
C GLN A 61 4.47 -3.28 2.46
N ALA A 62 5.77 -3.24 2.20
CA ALA A 62 6.50 -2.00 1.87
C ALA A 62 5.93 -1.29 0.63
N ALA A 63 5.49 -2.04 -0.39
CA ALA A 63 4.80 -1.49 -1.55
C ALA A 63 3.40 -0.95 -1.21
N ARG A 64 2.70 -1.53 -0.22
CA ARG A 64 1.45 -0.97 0.30
C ARG A 64 1.69 0.25 1.16
N ASP A 65 2.78 0.35 1.91
CA ASP A 65 2.97 1.45 2.86
C ASP A 65 3.59 2.71 2.24
N SER A 66 3.72 2.73 0.91
CA SER A 66 4.29 3.83 0.16
C SER A 66 3.35 4.35 -0.94
N LYS A 67 3.61 5.58 -1.38
CA LYS A 67 2.95 6.25 -2.52
C LYS A 67 3.98 7.09 -3.27
N LYS A 68 3.74 7.32 -4.56
CA LYS A 68 4.60 8.17 -5.40
C LYS A 68 4.14 9.62 -5.33
N CYS A 69 5.07 10.55 -5.16
CA CYS A 69 4.76 11.97 -5.25
C CYS A 69 4.46 12.37 -6.72
N PRO A 70 3.38 13.11 -7.03
CA PRO A 70 3.06 13.52 -8.40
C PRO A 70 4.00 14.61 -8.94
N GLU A 71 4.58 15.42 -8.06
CA GLU A 71 5.45 16.55 -8.45
C GLU A 71 6.89 16.11 -8.73
N CYS A 72 7.51 15.39 -7.79
CA CYS A 72 8.93 15.02 -7.89
C CYS A 72 9.18 13.54 -8.16
N ALA A 73 8.12 12.73 -8.35
CA ALA A 73 8.18 11.29 -8.61
C ALA A 73 8.83 10.43 -7.51
N GLU A 74 9.21 11.00 -6.37
CA GLU A 74 9.86 10.29 -5.28
C GLU A 74 8.89 9.39 -4.50
N ILE A 75 9.40 8.26 -3.97
CA ILE A 75 8.59 7.36 -3.16
C ILE A 75 8.57 7.85 -1.71
N VAL A 76 7.37 8.14 -1.22
CA VAL A 76 7.13 8.61 0.14
C VAL A 76 6.20 7.65 0.89
N ARG A 77 6.18 7.73 2.22
CA ARG A 77 5.22 6.95 3.03
C ARG A 77 3.79 7.31 2.64
N ARG A 78 2.90 6.32 2.64
CA ARG A 78 1.48 6.54 2.31
C ARG A 78 0.84 7.60 3.21
N ASP A 79 1.21 7.61 4.50
CA ASP A 79 0.71 8.58 5.50
C ASP A 79 1.40 9.96 5.44
N ALA A 80 2.35 10.17 4.53
CA ALA A 80 3.00 11.47 4.39
C ALA A 80 1.99 12.54 3.97
N LYS A 81 1.79 13.56 4.82
CA LYS A 81 0.99 14.75 4.50
C LYS A 81 1.75 15.73 3.61
N VAL A 82 3.08 15.73 3.73
CA VAL A 82 3.98 16.59 2.95
C VAL A 82 5.13 15.74 2.42
N CYS A 83 5.50 15.94 1.16
CA CYS A 83 6.68 15.34 0.56
C CYS A 83 7.94 15.97 1.19
N ARG A 84 8.80 15.14 1.80
CA ARG A 84 10.06 15.60 2.40
C ARG A 84 11.11 16.09 1.39
N PHE A 85 10.91 15.79 0.10
CA PHE A 85 11.87 16.08 -0.96
C PHE A 85 11.53 17.38 -1.69
N CYS A 86 10.29 17.55 -2.14
CA CYS A 86 9.86 18.73 -2.88
C CYS A 86 8.88 19.65 -2.12
N GLY A 87 8.38 19.23 -0.95
CA GLY A 87 7.41 20.02 -0.18
C GLY A 87 5.95 19.93 -0.66
N HIS A 88 5.64 19.13 -1.68
CA HIS A 88 4.26 18.92 -2.13
C HIS A 88 3.35 18.42 -0.99
N ARG A 89 2.19 19.07 -0.79
CA ARG A 89 1.21 18.69 0.22
C ARG A 89 0.18 17.73 -0.36
N PHE A 90 0.09 16.54 0.20
CA PHE A 90 -0.86 15.49 -0.18
C PHE A 90 -2.25 15.66 0.47
N ASP A 91 -2.57 16.86 0.96
CA ASP A 91 -3.71 17.10 1.83
C ASP A 91 -5.02 17.04 1.02
N PRO A 92 -5.89 16.03 1.23
CA PRO A 92 -7.15 15.90 0.51
C PRO A 92 -8.16 16.96 0.95
N GLU A 93 -8.00 17.52 2.15
CA GLU A 93 -8.90 18.54 2.68
C GLU A 93 -8.74 19.84 1.88
N ARG A 94 -7.49 20.19 1.52
CA ARG A 94 -7.20 21.42 0.78
C ARG A 94 -7.81 21.47 -0.62
N LEU A 95 -8.09 20.31 -1.24
CA LEU A 95 -8.78 20.25 -2.54
C LEU A 95 -10.28 20.55 -2.44
N ILE A 96 -10.87 20.52 -1.24
CA ILE A 96 -12.29 20.87 -1.01
C ILE A 96 -12.45 22.37 -0.72
N TYR A 97 -11.40 23.03 -0.24
CA TYR A 97 -11.41 24.44 0.16
C TYR A 97 -10.92 25.40 -0.95
N SER A 98 -10.84 24.95 -2.21
CA SER A 98 -10.39 25.79 -3.34
C SER A 98 -11.35 26.93 -3.73
N ASP A 99 -12.56 26.94 -3.19
CA ASP A 99 -13.62 27.92 -3.50
C ASP A 99 -13.66 29.09 -2.50
N GLY A 100 -12.56 29.39 -1.81
CA GLY A 100 -12.49 30.48 -0.82
C GLY A 100 -13.12 30.12 0.54
N ILE A 101 -13.21 28.83 0.84
CA ILE A 101 -13.74 28.36 2.12
C ILE A 101 -12.57 28.30 3.14
N ILE A 102 -12.75 28.85 4.34
CA ILE A 102 -11.79 28.81 5.46
C ILE A 102 -11.96 27.54 6.30
N ALA A 103 -13.19 27.20 6.68
CA ALA A 103 -13.47 26.07 7.58
C ALA A 103 -14.95 25.66 7.59
N LYS A 104 -15.22 24.35 7.67
CA LYS A 104 -16.53 23.84 8.13
C LYS A 104 -16.54 23.63 9.64
N LYS A 105 -17.55 24.18 10.30
CA LYS A 105 -17.73 24.09 11.76
C LYS A 105 -19.20 23.77 12.07
N SER A 106 -19.49 23.43 13.33
CA SER A 106 -20.86 23.19 13.79
C SER A 106 -21.16 24.01 15.05
N TYR A 107 -22.40 24.50 15.16
CA TYR A 107 -22.89 25.21 16.35
C TYR A 107 -24.32 24.79 16.66
N LYS A 108 -24.58 24.38 17.91
CA LYS A 108 -25.89 23.84 18.34
C LYS A 108 -26.44 22.79 17.35
N GLY A 109 -25.57 21.95 16.77
CA GLY A 109 -25.98 20.89 15.83
C GLY A 109 -26.24 21.34 14.40
N ILE A 110 -26.02 22.61 14.06
CA ILE A 110 -26.12 23.14 12.69
C ILE A 110 -24.71 23.31 12.13
N SER A 111 -24.44 22.69 10.99
CA SER A 111 -23.16 22.79 10.30
C SER A 111 -23.12 24.04 9.42
N TYR A 112 -22.05 24.82 9.52
CA TYR A 112 -21.83 26.05 8.78
C TYR A 112 -20.46 26.07 8.13
N THR A 113 -20.38 26.76 7.00
CA THR A 113 -19.19 26.95 6.18
C THR A 113 -18.74 28.41 6.31
N LEU A 114 -17.50 28.63 6.73
CA LEU A 114 -16.88 29.94 6.85
C LEU A 114 -16.09 30.23 5.58
N TYR A 115 -16.29 31.38 4.95
CA TYR A 115 -15.58 31.82 3.74
C TYR A 115 -14.55 32.92 4.04
N ASP A 116 -13.65 33.16 3.09
CA ASP A 116 -12.47 34.04 3.22
C ASP A 116 -12.84 35.49 3.56
N ASP A 117 -13.91 35.99 2.96
CA ASP A 117 -14.51 37.31 3.24
C ASP A 117 -15.28 37.38 4.57
N ARG A 118 -15.17 36.34 5.40
CA ARG A 118 -15.79 36.16 6.73
C ARG A 118 -17.30 35.96 6.73
N HIS A 119 -17.94 35.79 5.57
CA HIS A 119 -19.34 35.39 5.55
C HIS A 119 -19.49 33.91 5.94
N VAL A 120 -20.68 33.57 6.42
CA VAL A 120 -21.04 32.23 6.87
C VAL A 120 -22.24 31.75 6.09
N GLU A 121 -22.19 30.54 5.57
CA GLU A 121 -23.34 29.87 4.96
C GLU A 121 -23.70 28.62 5.76
N ALA A 122 -24.97 28.45 6.07
CA ALA A 122 -25.48 27.27 6.78
C ALA A 122 -26.87 26.91 6.29
N ASP A 123 -27.18 25.61 6.30
CA ASP A 123 -28.54 25.13 6.07
C ASP A 123 -29.31 25.15 7.40
N VAL A 124 -30.43 25.86 7.42
CA VAL A 124 -31.33 25.90 8.58
C VAL A 124 -32.76 25.72 8.08
N ASN A 125 -33.43 24.66 8.56
CA ASN A 125 -34.79 24.30 8.14
C ASN A 125 -34.92 24.13 6.61
N ASP A 126 -33.98 23.39 5.99
CA ASP A 126 -33.91 23.13 4.55
C ASP A 126 -33.77 24.41 3.70
N ARG A 127 -33.22 25.48 4.28
CA ARG A 127 -32.90 26.73 3.59
C ARG A 127 -31.45 27.11 3.82
N LEU A 128 -30.72 27.24 2.71
CA LEU A 128 -29.38 27.81 2.71
C LEU A 128 -29.47 29.31 2.97
N MET A 129 -28.95 29.73 4.13
CA MET A 129 -28.90 31.13 4.54
C MET A 129 -27.46 31.62 4.65
N LYS A 130 -27.26 32.92 4.39
CA LYS A 130 -25.95 33.58 4.45
C LYS A 130 -25.95 34.67 5.50
N TRP A 131 -24.87 34.75 6.28
CA TRP A 131 -24.65 35.77 7.29
C TRP A 131 -23.32 36.48 7.08
N PRO A 132 -23.22 37.78 7.42
CA PRO A 132 -22.00 38.56 7.20
C PRO A 132 -20.85 38.17 8.13
N ASN A 133 -21.12 37.47 9.23
CA ASN A 133 -20.12 36.99 10.18
C ASN A 133 -20.68 35.87 11.07
N THR A 134 -19.77 35.22 11.82
CA THR A 134 -20.12 34.13 12.74
C THR A 134 -20.97 34.56 13.93
N THR A 135 -20.90 35.82 14.35
CA THR A 135 -21.69 36.35 15.48
C THR A 135 -23.16 36.48 15.11
N ALA A 136 -23.46 37.04 13.93
CA ALA A 136 -24.81 37.17 13.40
C ALA A 136 -25.47 35.80 13.21
N PHE A 137 -24.71 34.82 12.70
CA PHE A 137 -25.17 33.44 12.59
C PHE A 137 -25.52 32.84 13.96
N LYS A 138 -24.60 32.90 14.94
CA LYS A 138 -24.83 32.34 16.28
C LYS A 138 -26.03 32.98 16.98
N GLY A 139 -26.15 34.30 16.94
CA GLY A 139 -27.28 35.03 17.52
C GLY A 139 -28.62 34.64 16.91
N TYR A 140 -28.67 34.39 15.60
CA TYR A 140 -29.86 33.86 14.95
C TYR A 140 -30.19 32.43 15.42
N ILE A 141 -29.20 31.53 15.47
CA ILE A 141 -29.39 30.16 15.97
C ILE A 141 -29.86 30.14 17.43
N ASP A 142 -29.39 31.07 18.25
CA ASP A 142 -29.82 31.23 19.65
C ASP A 142 -31.26 31.75 19.77
N THR A 143 -31.79 32.44 18.76
CA THR A 143 -33.17 32.96 18.77
C THR A 143 -34.18 31.87 18.37
N ILE A 144 -33.78 30.94 17.49
CA ILE A 144 -34.67 29.88 16.98
C ILE A 144 -34.68 28.61 17.84
N ARG A 145 -33.75 28.46 18.80
CA ARG A 145 -33.65 27.31 19.71
C ARG A 145 -33.40 27.75 21.15
#